data_AF-A0A377KBG7-F1
#
_entry.id   AF-A0A377KBG7-F1
#
_cell.length_a   1.000
_cell.length_b   1.000
_cell.length_c   1.000
_cell.angle_alpha   90.00
_cell.angle_beta   90.00
_cell.angle_gamma   90.00
#
_symmetry.space_group_name_H-M   'P 1'
#
loop_
_entity.id
_entity.type
_entity.pdbx_description
1 polymer ?
#
loop_
_entity_poly.entity_id
_entity_poly.type
_entity_poly.pdbx_seq_one_letter_code
_entity_poly.pdbx_strand_id
1 'polypeptide(L)' 'MLRNMKIFISDLQKAELERLHDTSRNKRVCDRIKAILLASEGWSFSHDCSGSAPASDHR' A
#
# COMPACT_ATOMS: atom_id res chain seq x y z
N MET A 1 -20.10 -9.35 8.49
CA MET A 1 -20.29 -9.40 7.03
C MET A 1 -19.63 -8.18 6.38
N LEU A 2 -18.29 -8.08 6.40
CA LEU A 2 -17.58 -7.02 5.69
C LEU A 2 -16.95 -7.65 4.45
N ARG A 3 -17.42 -7.20 3.29
CA ARG A 3 -17.00 -7.70 1.97
C ARG A 3 -15.50 -7.48 1.86
N ASN A 4 -14.77 -8.51 1.45
CA ASN A 4 -13.41 -8.39 0.92
C ASN A 4 -13.46 -7.45 -0.29
N MET A 5 -13.44 -6.15 -0.03
CA MET A 5 -13.33 -5.11 -1.04
C MET A 5 -11.88 -5.14 -1.51
N LYS A 6 -11.60 -6.01 -2.47
CA LYS A 6 -10.34 -6.01 -3.22
C LYS A 6 -10.26 -4.65 -3.90
N ILE A 7 -9.49 -3.74 -3.31
CA ILE A 7 -9.30 -2.40 -3.86
C ILE A 7 -8.31 -2.56 -5.02
N PHE A 8 -8.82 -2.52 -6.25
CA PHE A 8 -7.98 -2.44 -7.42
C PHE A 8 -7.61 -0.97 -7.64
N ILE A 9 -6.38 -0.62 -7.29
CA ILE A 9 -5.77 0.64 -7.68
C ILE A 9 -4.79 0.37 -8.83
N SER A 10 -4.81 1.22 -9.83
CA SER A 10 -3.83 1.20 -10.91
C SER A 10 -2.46 1.67 -10.39
N ASP A 11 -1.37 1.22 -11.02
CA ASP A 11 0.00 1.66 -10.69
C ASP A 11 0.15 3.19 -10.69
N LEU A 12 -0.56 3.88 -11.60
CA LEU A 12 -0.58 5.34 -11.65
C LEU A 12 -1.28 5.95 -10.43
N GLN A 13 -2.36 5.32 -9.95
CA GLN A 13 -3.08 5.76 -8.76
C GLN A 13 -2.25 5.51 -7.50
N LYS A 14 -1.52 4.40 -7.46
CA LYS A 14 -0.57 4.10 -6.37
C LYS A 14 0.54 5.15 -6.31
N ALA A 15 1.17 5.47 -7.44
CA ALA A 15 2.22 6.48 -7.50
C ALA A 15 1.73 7.87 -7.05
N GLU A 16 0.51 8.26 -7.43
CA GLU A 16 -0.06 9.54 -6.99
C GLU A 16 -0.39 9.53 -5.49
N LEU A 17 -0.88 8.40 -4.95
CA LEU A 17 -1.11 8.24 -3.51
C LEU A 17 0.18 8.33 -2.71
N GLU A 18 1.27 7.72 -3.17
CA GLU A 18 2.60 7.83 -2.57
C GLU A 18 3.11 9.28 -2.58
N ARG A 19 2.98 9.97 -3.72
CA ARG A 19 3.33 11.39 -3.83
C ARG A 19 2.52 12.27 -2.87
N LEU A 20 1.23 12.00 -2.75
CA LEU A 20 0.34 12.69 -1.82
C LEU A 20 0.69 12.39 -0.36
N HIS A 21 1.09 11.16 -0.03
CA HIS A 21 1.56 10.80 1.30
C HIS A 21 2.79 11.62 1.70
N ASP A 22 3.75 11.78 0.79
CA ASP A 22 5.00 12.50 1.07
C ASP A 22 4.82 14.01 1.18
N THR A 23 3.81 14.56 0.49
CA THR A 23 3.47 16.00 0.59
C THR A 23 2.46 16.31 1.70
N SER A 24 1.75 15.30 2.23
CA SER A 24 0.74 15.49 3.26
C SER A 24 1.37 15.67 4.65
N ARG A 25 1.15 16.85 5.27
CA ARG A 25 1.47 17.08 6.70
C ARG A 25 0.46 16.48 7.67
N ASN A 26 -0.71 16.08 7.15
CA ASN A 26 -1.80 15.56 7.96
C ASN A 26 -1.63 14.06 8.21
N LYS A 27 -1.24 13.68 9.44
CA LYS A 27 -1.03 12.27 9.83
C LYS A 27 -2.21 11.36 9.48
N ARG A 28 -3.44 11.82 9.70
CA ARG A 28 -4.66 11.06 9.36
C ARG A 28 -4.80 10.76 7.86
N VAL A 29 -4.34 11.67 7.01
CA VAL A 29 -4.36 11.48 5.55
C VAL A 29 -3.31 10.45 5.17
N CYS A 30 -2.11 10.55 5.73
CA CYS A 30 -1.04 9.56 5.55
C CYS A 30 -1.49 8.15 5.98
N ASP A 31 -2.12 8.02 7.16
CA ASP A 31 -2.60 6.73 7.67
C ASP A 31 -3.68 6.11 6.77
N ARG A 32 -4.58 6.94 6.24
CA ARG A 32 -5.62 6.48 5.31
C ARG A 32 -5.05 6.06 3.96
N ILE A 33 -4.05 6.79 3.43
CA ILE A 33 -3.34 6.43 2.20
C ILE A 33 -2.60 5.10 2.39
N LYS A 34 -1.86 4.93 3.51
CA LYS A 34 -1.21 3.66 3.84
C LYS A 34 -2.19 2.50 3.90
N ALA A 35 -3.33 2.68 4.56
CA ALA A 35 -4.34 1.62 4.64
C ALA A 35 -4.88 1.21 3.26
N ILE A 36 -5.04 2.17 2.33
CA ILE A 36 -5.48 1.90 0.96
C ILE A 36 -4.41 1.13 0.18
N LEU A 37 -3.15 1.57 0.26
CA LEU A 37 -2.02 0.87 -0.38
C LEU A 37 -1.89 -0.56 0.15
N LEU A 38 -1.94 -0.73 1.46
CA LEU A 38 -1.81 -2.02 2.13
C LEU A 38 -2.95 -2.99 1.76
N ALA A 39 -4.18 -2.48 1.70
CA ALA A 39 -5.35 -3.28 1.31
C ALA A 39 -5.37 -3.61 -0.20
N SER A 40 -4.80 -2.77 -1.05
CA SER A 40 -4.60 -3.04 -2.47
C SER A 40 -3.59 -4.17 -2.69
N GLU A 41 -2.47 -4.13 -1.98
CA GLU A 41 -1.41 -5.12 -2.10
C GLU A 41 -1.79 -6.47 -1.47
N GLY A 42 -2.97 -6.56 -0.83
CA GLY A 42 -3.47 -7.81 -0.27
C GLY A 42 -2.73 -8.24 1.00
N TRP A 43 -2.04 -7.31 1.66
CA TRP A 43 -1.45 -7.53 2.98
C TRP A 43 -2.59 -7.69 3.98
N SER A 44 -3.07 -8.93 4.08
CA SER A 44 -3.79 -9.38 5.25
C SER A 44 -2.78 -9.28 6.39
N PHE A 45 -3.17 -8.66 7.51
CA PHE A 45 -2.38 -8.60 8.75
C PHE A 45 -2.14 -9.99 9.40
N SER A 46 -2.25 -11.05 8.60
CA SER A 46 -1.93 -12.42 8.91
C SER A 46 -0.48 -12.64 8.53
N HIS A 47 0.41 -12.25 9.45
CA HIS A 47 1.55 -13.09 9.84
C HIS A 47 2.21 -13.89 8.70
N ASP A 48 2.80 -13.20 7.73
CA ASP A 48 3.82 -13.81 6.88
C ASP A 48 5.11 -13.01 7.04
N CYS A 49 5.74 -13.22 8.20
CA CYS A 49 7.18 -13.12 8.34
C CYS A 49 7.83 -14.26 7.53
N SER A 50 7.70 -14.22 6.21
CA SER A 50 8.57 -14.95 5.30
C SER A 50 9.14 -13.93 4.33
N GLY A 51 10.43 -13.65 4.50
CA GLY A 51 11.15 -12.75 3.63
C GLY A 51 10.97 -13.11 2.16
N SER A 52 10.54 -12.14 1.38
CA SER A 52 10.84 -12.10 -0.04
C SER A 52 11.32 -10.69 -0.33
N ALA A 53 12.63 -10.50 -0.13
CA ALA A 53 13.33 -9.34 -0.62
C ALA A 53 13.09 -9.24 -2.13
N PRO A 54 12.63 -8.10 -2.67
CA PRO A 54 12.66 -7.90 -4.11
C PRO A 54 14.13 -7.83 -4.53
N ALA A 55 14.53 -8.79 -5.36
CA ALA A 55 15.83 -8.84 -6.00
C ALA A 55 16.14 -7.47 -6.63
N SER A 56 17.11 -6.76 -6.04
CA SER A 56 17.75 -5.62 -6.67
C SER A 56 18.78 -6.16 -7.65
N ASP A 57 18.30 -6.54 -8.83
CA ASP A 57 19.13 -6.81 -10.00
C ASP A 57 19.39 -5.46 -10.68
N HIS A 58 20.52 -4.81 -10.35
CA HIS A 58 21.10 -3.75 -11.15
C HIS A 58 22.59 -4.03 -11.30
N ARG A 59 22.92 -4.50 -12.50
CA ARG A 59 24.25 -4.63 -13.09
C ARG A 59 25.03 -3.32 -13.06
#